data_AF-A0A6S7HQ53-F1
#
_entry.id   AF-A0A6S7HQ53-F1
#
_cell.length_a   1.000
_cell.length_b   1.000
_cell.length_c   1.000
_cell.angle_alpha   90.00
_cell.angle_beta   90.00
_cell.angle_gamma   90.00
#
_symmetry.space_group_name_H-M   'P 1'
#
loop_
_entity.id
_entity.type
_entity.pdbx_description
1 polymer ?
#
loop_
_entity_poly.entity_id
_entity_poly.type
_entity_poly.pdbx_seq_one_letter_code
_entity_poly.pdbx_strand_id
1 'polypeptide(L)'
;MFADDTNISYAANTIAELENVINSELKKLKSWLEANKLSLNIAKTEFMIIGSRQQVSEEPLQCPADSKRQEIGAGYKNLAGNLEKFANLGCMPREISLSRLNEGGGIAATLIKNNDQWHRSCYALFNSTKLKRAEKRKKKQPLGGEKFTRSNANAYTKDTSPSCFLCKSDDQPLHCVSTLGVDARVCECASLLNDEKLLAKFGGGDLIALEARYHAKCLVMLYRNAEYAKRNNVPESEMPRRHNGIALAQLVTFIEETQSTGKELPTFKLADLAQMYTDCLQQLGYECTTRVNTSRLKECLLCQILDLQAYVKGCNVFFVFTKDVGNALHKLHKDDLDDEAIHLVKTASIVRKDIHANKYSFNGSFEQNCQSSSVPTSLLSLITMILYGPNIINIGVSVHRGICTRIDQEP
;
A
#
# COMPACT_ATOMS: atom_id res chain seq x y z
N MET A 1 -6.26 1.66 2.75
CA MET A 1 -7.67 1.45 2.38
C MET A 1 -7.76 1.80 0.90
N PHE A 2 -7.83 0.79 0.03
CA PHE A 2 -8.18 1.03 -1.37
C PHE A 2 -9.67 1.44 -1.39
N ALA A 3 -10.04 2.39 -2.23
CA ALA A 3 -11.28 3.19 -2.04
C ALA A 3 -12.57 2.39 -2.30
N ASP A 4 -12.48 1.26 -2.98
CA ASP A 4 -13.58 0.41 -3.46
C ASP A 4 -13.37 -1.08 -3.15
N ASP A 5 -12.13 -1.56 -3.05
CA ASP A 5 -11.81 -2.95 -2.70
C ASP A 5 -11.89 -3.21 -1.18
N THR A 6 -12.86 -4.03 -0.76
CA THR A 6 -13.06 -4.42 0.64
C THR A 6 -12.95 -5.93 0.83
N ASN A 7 -12.10 -6.35 1.76
CA ASN A 7 -11.94 -7.75 2.15
C ASN A 7 -12.66 -8.03 3.47
N ILE A 8 -13.46 -9.10 3.52
CA ILE A 8 -14.13 -9.58 4.74
C ILE A 8 -13.48 -10.88 5.18
N SER A 9 -13.13 -10.98 6.45
CA SER A 9 -12.52 -12.18 7.03
C SER A 9 -13.28 -12.61 8.28
N TYR A 10 -13.49 -13.92 8.41
CA TYR A 10 -14.10 -14.55 9.56
C TYR A 10 -13.34 -15.83 9.90
N ALA A 11 -13.20 -16.12 11.20
CA ALA A 11 -12.55 -17.32 11.69
C ALA A 11 -13.56 -18.15 12.46
N ALA A 12 -13.63 -19.45 12.14
CA ALA A 12 -14.52 -20.39 12.80
C ALA A 12 -13.79 -21.73 13.04
N ASN A 13 -14.31 -22.53 13.97
CA ASN A 13 -13.74 -23.85 14.25
C ASN A 13 -14.26 -24.93 13.30
N THR A 14 -15.38 -24.68 12.63
CA THR A 14 -16.01 -25.60 11.67
C THR A 14 -16.42 -24.86 10.39
N ILE A 15 -16.45 -25.59 9.27
CA ILE A 15 -16.86 -25.04 7.97
C ILE A 15 -18.35 -24.64 7.98
N ALA A 16 -19.21 -25.41 8.64
CA ALA A 16 -20.64 -25.12 8.73
C ALA A 16 -20.91 -23.79 9.48
N GLU A 17 -20.15 -23.52 10.53
CA GLU A 17 -20.23 -22.24 11.26
C GLU A 17 -19.73 -21.08 10.40
N LEU A 18 -18.60 -21.27 9.70
CA LEU A 18 -18.04 -20.30 8.76
C LEU A 18 -19.06 -19.93 7.67
N GLU A 19 -19.69 -20.94 7.07
CA GLU A 19 -20.70 -20.76 6.03
C GLU A 19 -21.93 -20.00 6.54
N ASN A 20 -22.48 -20.41 7.68
CA ASN A 20 -23.67 -19.78 8.26
C ASN A 20 -23.43 -18.29 8.59
N VAL A 21 -22.29 -17.98 9.20
CA VAL A 21 -21.98 -16.61 9.62
C VAL A 21 -21.64 -15.74 8.41
N ILE A 22 -20.78 -16.19 7.50
CA ILE A 22 -20.43 -15.42 6.30
C ILE A 22 -21.67 -15.13 5.45
N ASN A 23 -22.53 -16.13 5.22
CA ASN A 23 -23.76 -15.93 4.44
C ASN A 23 -24.74 -14.95 5.13
N SER A 24 -24.83 -14.98 6.46
CA SER A 24 -25.61 -14.00 7.23
C SER A 24 -25.05 -12.59 7.07
N GLU A 25 -23.74 -12.41 7.22
CA GLU A 25 -23.11 -11.09 7.11
C GLU A 25 -23.14 -10.53 5.68
N LEU A 26 -22.96 -11.38 4.66
CA LEU A 26 -23.10 -10.97 3.25
C LEU A 26 -24.52 -10.48 2.94
N LYS A 27 -25.56 -11.07 3.54
CA LYS A 27 -26.94 -10.57 3.39
C LYS A 27 -27.11 -9.16 3.98
N LYS A 28 -26.56 -8.92 5.17
CA LYS A 28 -26.60 -7.59 5.81
C LYS A 28 -25.84 -6.55 5.00
N LEU A 29 -24.65 -6.92 4.52
CA LEU A 29 -23.83 -6.07 3.65
C LEU A 29 -24.58 -5.70 2.37
N LYS A 30 -25.22 -6.69 1.73
CA LYS A 30 -26.05 -6.47 0.55
C LYS A 30 -27.17 -5.45 0.83
N SER A 31 -27.93 -5.63 1.91
CA SER A 31 -29.00 -4.69 2.28
C SER A 31 -28.47 -3.27 2.55
N TRP A 32 -27.29 -3.16 3.17
CA TRP A 32 -26.64 -1.87 3.40
C TRP A 32 -26.19 -1.20 2.10
N LEU A 33 -25.61 -1.96 1.17
CA LEU A 33 -25.19 -1.44 -0.14
C LEU A 33 -26.41 -0.94 -0.94
N GLU A 34 -27.49 -1.72 -0.99
CA GLU A 34 -28.74 -1.35 -1.68
C GLU A 34 -29.34 -0.06 -1.12
N ALA A 35 -29.38 0.12 0.20
CA ALA A 35 -29.87 1.34 0.85
C ALA A 35 -29.05 2.59 0.49
N ASN A 36 -27.76 2.41 0.16
CA ASN A 36 -26.85 3.47 -0.26
C ASN A 36 -26.73 3.59 -1.80
N LYS A 37 -27.60 2.91 -2.56
CA LYS A 37 -27.59 2.88 -4.04
C LYS A 37 -26.29 2.32 -4.64
N LEU A 38 -25.63 1.43 -3.91
CA LEU A 38 -24.46 0.67 -4.37
C LEU A 38 -24.86 -0.77 -4.69
N SER A 39 -24.11 -1.44 -5.56
CA SER A 39 -24.34 -2.85 -5.92
C SER A 39 -23.05 -3.67 -5.78
N LEU A 40 -23.18 -4.89 -5.27
CA LEU A 40 -22.08 -5.84 -5.19
C LEU A 40 -21.97 -6.62 -6.51
N ASN A 41 -20.81 -6.58 -7.15
CA ASN A 41 -20.55 -7.38 -8.35
C ASN A 41 -20.21 -8.83 -7.98
N ILE A 42 -21.22 -9.71 -8.01
CA ILE A 42 -21.08 -11.13 -7.67
C ILE A 42 -20.03 -11.82 -8.55
N ALA A 43 -19.96 -11.48 -9.84
CA ALA A 43 -19.01 -12.11 -10.78
C ALA A 43 -17.54 -11.77 -10.48
N LYS A 44 -17.29 -10.65 -9.78
CA LYS A 44 -15.95 -10.25 -9.32
C LYS A 44 -15.69 -10.59 -7.85
N THR A 45 -16.69 -11.11 -7.13
CA THR A 45 -16.54 -11.44 -5.71
C THR A 45 -15.93 -12.82 -5.58
N GLU A 46 -14.69 -12.88 -5.11
CA GLU A 46 -13.97 -14.13 -4.86
C GLU A 46 -13.88 -14.40 -3.36
N PHE A 47 -13.78 -15.67 -2.99
CA PHE A 47 -13.56 -16.08 -1.60
C PHE A 47 -12.39 -17.05 -1.50
N MET A 48 -11.68 -16.99 -0.38
CA MET A 48 -10.57 -17.88 -0.07
C MET A 48 -10.74 -18.44 1.34
N ILE A 49 -10.73 -19.77 1.47
CA ILE A 49 -10.75 -20.44 2.77
C ILE A 49 -9.33 -20.87 3.11
N ILE A 50 -8.81 -20.34 4.21
CA ILE A 50 -7.49 -20.70 4.74
C ILE A 50 -7.70 -21.60 5.96
N GLY A 51 -7.33 -22.88 5.83
CA GLY A 51 -7.48 -23.86 6.90
C GLY A 51 -6.49 -25.01 6.78
N SER A 52 -6.33 -25.79 7.85
CA SER A 52 -5.51 -27.00 7.77
C SER A 52 -6.20 -28.03 6.87
N ARG A 53 -5.42 -28.77 6.06
CA ARG A 53 -5.97 -29.82 5.17
C ARG A 53 -6.82 -30.85 5.92
N GLN A 54 -6.59 -31.02 7.23
CA GLN A 54 -7.31 -31.93 8.14
C GLN A 54 -8.70 -31.42 8.54
N GLN A 55 -8.93 -30.10 8.49
CA GLN A 55 -10.22 -29.47 8.82
C GLN A 55 -11.10 -29.25 7.58
N VAL A 56 -10.49 -29.29 6.39
CA VAL A 56 -11.14 -29.03 5.10
C VAL A 56 -11.44 -30.32 4.32
N SER A 57 -10.89 -31.47 4.74
CA SER A 57 -11.15 -32.75 4.09
C SER A 57 -12.23 -33.57 4.79
N GLU A 58 -13.17 -34.09 4.00
CA GLU A 58 -13.99 -35.26 4.34
C GLU A 58 -13.12 -36.52 4.27
N GLU A 59 -12.10 -36.62 5.12
CA GLU A 59 -11.28 -37.83 5.18
C GLU A 59 -12.12 -38.99 5.73
N PRO A 60 -12.22 -40.14 5.03
CA PRO A 60 -12.95 -41.29 5.56
C PRO A 60 -12.24 -41.85 6.79
N LEU A 61 -13.02 -42.26 7.78
CA LEU A 61 -12.53 -43.00 8.94
C LEU A 61 -11.92 -44.32 8.47
N GLN A 62 -10.70 -44.61 8.93
CA GLN A 62 -10.01 -45.85 8.63
C GLN A 62 -10.01 -46.74 9.87
N CYS A 63 -10.49 -47.97 9.72
CA CYS A 63 -10.39 -49.01 10.73
C CYS A 63 -9.09 -49.82 10.51
N PRO A 64 -8.15 -49.84 11.47
CA PRO A 64 -6.94 -50.66 11.38
C PRO A 64 -7.19 -52.17 11.36
N ALA A 65 -8.35 -52.63 11.84
CA ALA A 65 -8.74 -54.04 11.78
C ALA A 65 -9.04 -54.49 10.33
N ASP A 66 -9.46 -53.56 9.46
CA ASP A 66 -9.75 -53.82 8.04
C ASP A 66 -8.49 -53.78 7.16
N SER A 67 -7.31 -53.64 7.77
CA SER A 67 -6.04 -53.64 7.04
C SER A 67 -5.73 -55.04 6.51
N LYS A 68 -5.45 -55.16 5.21
CA LYS A 68 -5.01 -56.40 4.54
C LYS A 68 -3.64 -56.95 5.02
N ARG A 69 -3.11 -56.47 6.14
CA ARG A 69 -1.79 -56.84 6.67
C ARG A 69 -1.90 -58.09 7.55
N GLN A 70 -0.85 -58.92 7.53
CA GLN A 70 -0.79 -60.24 8.18
C GLN A 70 -1.02 -60.21 9.70
N GLU A 71 -0.78 -59.08 10.37
CA GLU A 71 -1.01 -58.90 11.80
C GLU A 71 -2.20 -57.98 12.07
N ILE A 72 -3.35 -58.60 12.33
CA ILE A 72 -4.57 -57.89 12.76
C ILE A 72 -4.25 -57.11 14.04
N GLY A 73 -4.45 -55.79 13.99
CA GLY A 73 -4.25 -54.90 15.13
C GLY A 73 -2.83 -54.35 15.35
N ALA A 74 -1.89 -54.58 14.42
CA ALA A 74 -0.59 -53.91 14.45
C ALA A 74 -0.71 -52.36 14.44
N GLY A 75 -1.75 -51.81 13.81
CA GLY A 75 -2.04 -50.36 13.83
C GLY A 75 -2.38 -49.84 15.23
N TYR A 76 -3.22 -50.57 15.97
CA TYR A 76 -3.61 -50.23 17.35
C TYR A 76 -2.43 -50.30 18.32
N LYS A 77 -1.60 -51.35 18.23
CA LYS A 77 -0.39 -51.50 19.06
C LYS A 77 0.61 -50.36 18.81
N ASN A 78 0.80 -49.97 17.55
CA ASN A 78 1.69 -48.86 17.20
C ASN A 78 1.17 -47.50 17.69
N LEU A 79 -0.13 -47.24 17.55
CA LEU A 79 -0.71 -45.98 18.03
C LEU A 79 -0.60 -45.88 19.55
N ALA A 80 -1.01 -46.92 20.27
CA ALA A 80 -0.93 -46.99 21.72
C ALA A 80 0.50 -46.75 22.23
N GLY A 81 1.48 -47.46 21.66
CA GLY A 81 2.88 -47.30 22.04
C GLY A 81 3.46 -45.92 21.72
N ASN A 82 2.99 -45.25 20.66
CA ASN A 82 3.42 -43.88 20.36
C ASN A 82 2.75 -42.86 21.30
N LEU A 83 1.46 -43.03 21.61
CA LEU A 83 0.72 -42.14 22.53
C LEU A 83 1.37 -42.10 23.93
N GLU A 84 1.73 -43.26 24.48
CA GLU A 84 2.45 -43.35 25.74
C GLU A 84 3.81 -42.66 25.69
N LYS A 85 4.57 -42.85 24.60
CA LYS A 85 5.87 -42.19 24.42
C LYS A 85 5.74 -40.68 24.23
N PHE A 86 4.73 -40.19 23.53
CA PHE A 86 4.46 -38.75 23.40
C PHE A 86 4.06 -38.12 24.74
N ALA A 87 3.27 -38.82 25.56
CA ALA A 87 2.95 -38.38 26.92
C ALA A 87 4.18 -38.34 27.82
N ASN A 88 5.01 -39.39 27.80
CA ASN A 88 6.28 -39.44 28.55
C ASN A 88 7.28 -38.36 28.09
N LEU A 89 7.24 -37.97 26.82
CA LEU A 89 8.08 -36.88 26.30
C LEU A 89 7.56 -35.48 26.68
N GLY A 90 6.29 -35.36 27.10
CA GLY A 90 5.66 -34.08 27.42
C GLY A 90 5.36 -33.22 26.19
N CYS A 91 5.28 -33.82 25.00
CA CYS A 91 5.14 -33.12 23.73
C CYS A 91 3.95 -33.65 22.92
N MET A 92 2.78 -33.71 23.54
CA MET A 92 1.57 -34.26 22.94
C MET A 92 1.06 -33.33 21.81
N PRO A 93 0.94 -33.80 20.55
CA PRO A 93 0.45 -32.98 19.44
C PRO A 93 -1.00 -32.47 19.59
N ARG A 94 -1.84 -33.18 20.34
CA ARG A 94 -3.21 -32.78 20.73
C ARG A 94 -3.49 -33.33 22.12
N GLU A 95 -4.22 -32.57 22.94
CA GLU A 95 -4.63 -33.03 24.26
C GLU A 95 -5.54 -34.26 24.14
N ILE A 96 -5.04 -35.42 24.57
CA ILE A 96 -5.75 -36.69 24.61
C ILE A 96 -5.55 -37.29 26.00
N SER A 97 -6.64 -37.54 26.72
CA SER A 97 -6.59 -38.17 28.04
C SER A 97 -6.36 -39.67 27.90
N LEU A 98 -5.12 -40.12 28.13
CA LEU A 98 -4.77 -41.55 28.07
C LEU A 98 -5.54 -42.41 29.07
N SER A 99 -5.96 -41.84 30.20
CA SER A 99 -6.80 -42.50 31.20
C SER A 99 -8.17 -42.91 30.67
N ARG A 100 -8.73 -42.14 29.73
CA ARG A 100 -10.02 -42.45 29.09
C ARG A 100 -9.90 -43.52 28.01
N LEU A 101 -8.69 -43.78 27.52
CA LEU A 101 -8.41 -44.75 26.47
C LEU A 101 -7.95 -46.11 27.01
N ASN A 102 -7.98 -46.31 28.34
CA ASN A 102 -7.56 -47.54 28.98
C ASN A 102 -8.64 -48.04 29.94
N GLU A 103 -9.41 -49.06 29.51
CA GLU A 103 -10.42 -49.74 30.33
C GLU A 103 -9.82 -50.79 31.31
N GLY A 104 -8.51 -50.71 31.59
CA GLY A 104 -7.79 -51.62 32.49
C GLY A 104 -6.96 -52.70 31.79
N GLY A 105 -7.17 -52.92 30.48
CA GLY A 105 -6.41 -53.88 29.65
C GLY A 105 -5.26 -53.27 28.84
N GLY A 106 -4.99 -51.97 28.99
CA GLY A 106 -4.07 -51.20 28.16
C GLY A 106 -4.76 -50.53 26.96
N ILE A 107 -4.14 -49.48 26.43
CA ILE A 107 -4.71 -48.66 25.36
C ILE A 107 -4.92 -49.50 24.09
N ALA A 108 -3.92 -50.30 23.70
CA ALA A 108 -4.02 -51.13 22.50
C ALA A 108 -5.18 -52.14 22.58
N ALA A 109 -5.38 -52.79 23.73
CA ALA A 109 -6.44 -53.78 23.91
C ALA A 109 -7.84 -53.13 23.88
N THR A 110 -7.97 -51.94 24.46
CA THR A 110 -9.21 -51.16 24.45
C THR A 110 -9.57 -50.74 23.02
N LEU A 111 -8.60 -50.21 22.25
CA LEU A 111 -8.82 -49.81 20.85
C LEU A 111 -9.18 -50.99 19.94
N ILE A 112 -8.60 -52.17 20.19
CA ILE A 112 -8.90 -53.40 19.45
C ILE A 112 -10.33 -53.87 19.78
N LYS A 113 -10.70 -53.89 21.07
CA LYS A 113 -12.01 -54.35 21.54
C LYS A 113 -13.16 -53.53 20.93
N ASN A 114 -12.95 -52.23 20.77
CA ASN A 114 -13.99 -51.31 20.28
C ASN A 114 -13.95 -51.08 18.76
N ASN A 115 -13.02 -51.71 18.03
CA ASN A 115 -12.80 -51.48 16.59
C ASN A 115 -12.65 -49.99 16.24
N ASP A 116 -11.87 -49.27 17.06
CA ASP A 116 -11.79 -47.81 16.97
C ASP A 116 -11.25 -47.33 15.61
N GLN A 117 -11.94 -46.34 15.04
CA GLN A 117 -11.62 -45.80 13.72
C GLN A 117 -10.98 -44.42 13.84
N TRP A 118 -10.07 -44.09 12.93
CA TRP A 118 -9.44 -42.76 12.91
C TRP A 118 -9.16 -42.26 11.50
N HIS A 119 -9.08 -40.94 11.35
CA HIS A 119 -8.59 -40.33 10.12
C HIS A 119 -7.09 -40.60 9.94
N ARG A 120 -6.64 -40.75 8.69
CA ARG A 120 -5.22 -40.93 8.35
C ARG A 120 -4.39 -39.74 8.83
N SER A 121 -4.93 -38.53 8.70
CA SER A 121 -4.31 -37.30 9.16
C SER A 121 -4.16 -37.23 10.70
N CYS A 122 -5.17 -37.70 11.45
CA CYS A 122 -5.11 -37.80 12.92
C CYS A 122 -4.00 -38.77 13.36
N TYR A 123 -3.93 -39.97 12.75
CA TYR A 123 -2.87 -40.93 13.03
C TYR A 123 -1.47 -40.41 12.66
N ALA A 124 -1.35 -39.63 11.58
CA ALA A 124 -0.07 -39.08 11.12
C ALA A 124 0.59 -38.15 12.15
N LEU A 125 -0.18 -37.52 13.04
CA LEU A 125 0.36 -36.70 14.15
C LEU A 125 1.13 -37.55 15.16
N PHE A 126 0.67 -38.79 15.39
CA PHE A 126 1.21 -39.72 16.38
C PHE A 126 2.06 -40.82 15.75
N ASN A 127 2.52 -40.64 14.51
CA ASN A 127 3.32 -41.65 13.83
C ASN A 127 4.75 -41.72 14.38
N SER A 128 5.42 -42.84 14.09
CA SER A 128 6.79 -43.11 14.57
C SER A 128 7.83 -42.10 14.06
N THR A 129 7.63 -41.48 12.89
CA THR A 129 8.56 -40.48 12.35
C THR A 129 8.50 -39.17 13.13
N LYS A 130 7.30 -38.75 13.57
CA LYS A 130 7.07 -37.58 14.41
C LYS A 130 7.62 -37.82 15.81
N LEU A 131 7.44 -39.03 16.34
CA LEU A 131 8.01 -39.45 17.62
C LEU A 131 9.54 -39.30 17.61
N LYS A 132 10.22 -39.88 16.62
CA LYS A 132 11.69 -39.77 16.47
C LYS A 132 12.18 -38.33 16.36
N ARG A 133 11.41 -37.44 15.72
CA ARG A 133 11.73 -36.00 15.64
C ARG A 133 11.57 -35.31 17.00
N ALA A 134 10.54 -35.64 17.75
CA ALA A 134 10.32 -35.12 19.10
C ALA A 134 11.43 -35.58 20.06
N GLU A 135 11.81 -36.87 20.01
CA GLU A 135 12.95 -37.42 20.77
C GLU A 135 14.27 -36.68 20.45
N LYS A 136 14.52 -36.39 19.16
CA LYS A 136 15.71 -35.62 18.74
C LYS A 136 15.71 -34.18 19.26
N ARG A 137 14.55 -33.54 19.38
CA ARG A 137 14.44 -32.18 19.96
C ARG A 137 14.73 -32.20 21.46
N LYS A 138 14.24 -33.21 22.20
CA LYS A 138 14.52 -33.34 23.64
C LYS A 138 15.99 -33.66 23.94
N LYS A 139 16.67 -34.41 23.06
CA LYS A 139 18.11 -34.69 23.17
C LYS A 139 19.01 -33.49 22.85
N LYS A 140 18.49 -32.43 22.22
CA LYS A 140 19.22 -31.19 21.91
C LYS A 140 18.67 -30.03 22.76
N GLN A 141 19.06 -29.95 24.04
CA GLN A 141 19.02 -28.69 24.78
C GLN A 141 20.36 -27.93 24.60
N PRO A 142 20.36 -26.58 24.66
CA PRO A 142 21.24 -25.76 23.82
C PRO A 142 22.53 -25.33 24.51
N LEU A 143 23.68 -25.74 23.98
CA LEU A 143 24.83 -24.85 23.86
C LEU A 143 24.78 -24.30 22.43
N GLY A 144 24.89 -22.97 22.31
CA GLY A 144 24.67 -22.18 21.10
C GLY A 144 25.08 -22.89 19.81
N GLY A 145 24.08 -23.22 18.99
CA GLY A 145 24.28 -23.95 17.75
C GLY A 145 24.68 -23.02 16.62
N GLU A 146 25.99 -22.83 16.48
CA GLU A 146 26.65 -22.54 15.20
C GLU A 146 26.02 -23.36 14.08
N LYS A 147 25.75 -22.70 12.95
CA LYS A 147 25.32 -23.37 11.73
C LYS A 147 26.54 -24.07 11.13
N PHE A 148 26.69 -25.36 11.41
CA PHE A 148 27.66 -26.19 10.71
C PHE A 148 27.21 -26.44 9.27
N THR A 149 27.89 -25.83 8.32
CA THR A 149 28.10 -26.38 6.98
C THR A 149 29.58 -26.70 6.83
N ARG A 150 29.87 -27.93 6.40
CA ARG A 150 31.22 -28.50 6.23
C ARG A 150 32.16 -27.56 5.46
N SER A 151 33.31 -27.25 6.05
CA SER A 151 34.46 -26.71 5.34
C SER A 151 35.67 -27.62 5.58
N ASN A 152 36.32 -28.00 4.48
CA ASN A 152 37.67 -28.56 4.47
C ASN A 152 38.45 -27.66 3.51
N ALA A 153 39.22 -26.70 4.03
CA ALA A 153 40.29 -26.01 3.30
C ALA A 153 41.13 -25.19 4.28
N ASN A 154 42.45 -25.26 4.07
CA ASN A 154 43.51 -24.83 4.98
C ASN A 154 43.52 -23.34 5.30
N ALA A 155 43.80 -23.03 6.57
CA ALA A 155 44.11 -21.69 7.05
C ALA A 155 45.32 -21.10 6.32
N TYR A 156 45.14 -19.93 5.71
CA TYR A 156 46.24 -19.07 5.30
C TYR A 156 46.30 -17.87 6.25
N THR A 157 47.46 -17.73 6.90
CA THR A 157 47.78 -16.75 7.93
C THR A 157 48.08 -15.37 7.34
N LYS A 158 47.51 -14.30 7.92
CA LYS A 158 48.31 -13.15 8.41
C LYS A 158 47.49 -12.20 9.27
N ASP A 159 47.96 -12.05 10.51
CA ASP A 159 47.62 -11.01 11.48
C ASP A 159 47.72 -9.60 10.87
N THR A 160 46.61 -9.11 10.35
CA THR A 160 46.41 -7.67 10.12
C THR A 160 45.06 -7.34 10.69
N SER A 161 45.01 -6.38 11.62
CA SER A 161 43.76 -5.87 12.17
C SER A 161 42.78 -5.59 11.02
N PRO A 162 41.49 -5.98 11.16
CA PRO A 162 40.54 -5.83 10.08
C PRO A 162 40.39 -4.35 9.76
N SER A 163 40.85 -3.93 8.59
CA SER A 163 40.73 -2.57 8.07
C SER A 163 39.97 -2.58 6.75
N CYS A 164 39.33 -1.47 6.41
CA CYS A 164 38.59 -1.35 5.17
C CYS A 164 39.54 -1.43 3.96
N PHE A 165 39.33 -2.36 3.03
CA PHE A 165 40.21 -2.51 1.86
C PHE A 165 40.22 -1.28 0.93
N LEU A 166 39.18 -0.44 0.99
CA LEU A 166 39.06 0.81 0.22
C LEU A 166 39.82 2.00 0.86
N CYS A 167 39.58 2.31 2.14
CA CYS A 167 40.18 3.49 2.81
C CYS A 167 41.32 3.17 3.80
N LYS A 168 41.59 1.90 4.08
CA LYS A 168 42.61 1.40 5.02
C LYS A 168 42.43 1.83 6.48
N SER A 169 41.26 2.35 6.86
CA SER A 169 40.93 2.66 8.27
C SER A 169 39.93 1.66 8.86
N ASP A 170 39.84 1.65 10.19
CA ASP A 170 38.95 0.82 11.02
C ASP A 170 37.95 1.67 11.83
N ASP A 171 37.79 2.95 11.49
CA ASP A 171 36.98 3.94 12.22
C ASP A 171 35.46 3.62 12.26
N GLN A 172 34.99 2.71 11.41
CA GLN A 172 33.56 2.41 11.22
C GLN A 172 33.31 0.89 11.17
N PRO A 173 32.05 0.44 11.41
CA PRO A 173 31.71 -0.97 11.31
C PRO A 173 32.04 -1.51 9.91
N LEU A 174 32.80 -2.60 9.92
CA LEU A 174 33.29 -3.27 8.73
C LEU A 174 32.33 -4.40 8.32
N HIS A 175 32.03 -4.45 7.03
CA HIS A 175 31.26 -5.53 6.40
C HIS A 175 32.21 -6.47 5.64
N CYS A 176 31.99 -7.77 5.74
CA CYS A 176 32.73 -8.75 4.96
C CYS A 176 32.15 -8.85 3.54
N VAL A 177 33.01 -9.08 2.55
CA VAL A 177 32.59 -9.47 1.21
C VAL A 177 32.11 -10.91 1.27
N SER A 178 30.79 -11.12 1.30
CA SER A 178 30.17 -12.44 1.49
C SER A 178 29.47 -12.99 0.25
N THR A 179 29.46 -12.25 -0.87
CA THR A 179 28.80 -12.66 -2.11
C THR A 179 29.69 -12.41 -3.32
N LEU A 180 29.69 -13.35 -4.27
CA LEU A 180 30.40 -13.22 -5.57
C LEU A 180 29.94 -11.98 -6.35
N GLY A 181 28.71 -11.52 -6.12
CA GLY A 181 28.18 -10.31 -6.74
C GLY A 181 28.85 -9.01 -6.28
N VAL A 182 29.32 -8.94 -5.03
CA VAL A 182 30.06 -7.75 -4.55
C VAL A 182 31.47 -7.74 -5.12
N ASP A 183 32.15 -8.90 -5.15
CA ASP A 183 33.49 -9.05 -5.74
C ASP A 183 33.51 -8.61 -7.21
N ALA A 184 32.69 -9.23 -8.06
CA ALA A 184 32.62 -8.92 -9.49
C ALA A 184 32.34 -7.43 -9.76
N ARG A 185 31.44 -6.83 -8.98
CA ARG A 185 31.05 -5.43 -9.16
C ARG A 185 32.13 -4.45 -8.70
N VAL A 186 32.87 -4.77 -7.63
CA VAL A 186 34.02 -3.95 -7.20
C VAL A 186 35.14 -4.05 -8.23
N CYS A 187 35.41 -5.23 -8.78
CA CYS A 187 36.35 -5.43 -9.88
C CYS A 187 35.98 -4.58 -11.12
N GLU A 188 34.71 -4.62 -11.56
CA GLU A 188 34.22 -3.79 -12.67
C GLU A 188 34.44 -2.29 -12.39
N CYS A 189 34.10 -1.83 -11.19
CA CYS A 189 34.27 -0.43 -10.81
C CYS A 189 35.75 -0.01 -10.77
N ALA A 190 36.63 -0.89 -10.28
CA ALA A 190 38.07 -0.63 -10.25
C ALA A 190 38.67 -0.52 -11.65
N SER A 191 38.25 -1.39 -12.58
CA SER A 191 38.62 -1.31 -14.00
C SER A 191 38.10 -0.04 -14.66
N LEU A 192 36.83 0.34 -14.41
CA LEU A 192 36.24 1.57 -14.97
C LEU A 192 36.92 2.85 -14.47
N LEU A 193 37.44 2.83 -13.24
CA LEU A 193 38.11 3.97 -12.62
C LEU A 193 39.63 3.98 -12.86
N ASN A 194 40.19 2.97 -13.55
CA ASN A 194 41.64 2.76 -13.69
C ASN A 194 42.40 2.84 -12.34
N ASP A 195 41.80 2.34 -11.26
CA ASP A 195 42.45 2.35 -9.94
C ASP A 195 43.44 1.18 -9.85
N GLU A 196 44.66 1.40 -10.32
CA GLU A 196 45.74 0.40 -10.33
C GLU A 196 46.05 -0.15 -8.92
N LYS A 197 45.88 0.66 -7.87
CA LYS A 197 46.14 0.25 -6.49
C LYS A 197 45.05 -0.68 -5.97
N LEU A 198 43.80 -0.47 -6.40
CA LEU A 198 42.70 -1.36 -6.10
C LEU A 198 42.79 -2.64 -6.94
N LEU A 199 43.17 -2.52 -8.21
CA LEU A 199 43.37 -3.65 -9.12
C LEU A 199 44.48 -4.60 -8.67
N ALA A 200 45.61 -4.05 -8.19
CA ALA A 200 46.71 -4.83 -7.64
C ALA A 200 46.31 -5.69 -6.43
N LYS A 201 45.26 -5.31 -5.68
CA LYS A 201 44.76 -6.10 -4.55
C LYS A 201 43.96 -7.33 -4.98
N PHE A 202 43.33 -7.32 -6.17
CA PHE A 202 42.67 -8.51 -6.72
C PHE A 202 43.66 -9.51 -7.32
N GLY A 203 44.90 -9.10 -7.59
CA GLY A 203 45.96 -10.00 -8.06
C GLY A 203 46.31 -11.13 -7.08
N GLY A 204 45.89 -11.01 -5.80
CA GLY A 204 46.09 -12.03 -4.77
C GLY A 204 44.99 -13.08 -4.62
N GLY A 205 43.89 -13.00 -5.39
CA GLY A 205 42.70 -13.85 -5.28
C GLY A 205 41.40 -13.04 -5.26
N ASP A 206 40.24 -13.72 -5.30
CA ASP A 206 38.96 -13.04 -5.15
C ASP A 206 38.81 -12.41 -3.76
N LEU A 207 38.03 -11.32 -3.64
CA LEU A 207 37.86 -10.61 -2.36
C LEU A 207 37.25 -11.48 -1.26
N ILE A 208 36.60 -12.57 -1.65
CA ILE A 208 36.00 -13.55 -0.74
C ILE A 208 37.10 -14.41 -0.10
N ALA A 209 38.05 -14.93 -0.89
CA ALA A 209 39.21 -15.68 -0.41
C ALA A 209 40.17 -14.82 0.41
N LEU A 210 40.24 -13.52 0.11
CA LEU A 210 41.02 -12.56 0.88
C LEU A 210 40.33 -12.07 2.17
N GLU A 211 39.15 -12.61 2.50
CA GLU A 211 38.29 -12.19 3.62
C GLU A 211 38.14 -10.66 3.71
N ALA A 212 38.05 -10.00 2.55
CA ALA A 212 38.13 -8.55 2.48
C ALA A 212 36.97 -7.89 3.22
N ARG A 213 37.28 -6.80 3.93
CA ARG A 213 36.32 -6.02 4.71
C ARG A 213 36.20 -4.60 4.21
N TYR A 214 35.02 -4.02 4.23
CA TYR A 214 34.76 -2.65 3.75
C TYR A 214 33.78 -1.88 4.61
N HIS A 215 33.88 -0.55 4.60
CA HIS A 215 32.82 0.30 5.08
C HIS A 215 31.71 0.42 4.04
N ALA A 216 30.45 0.32 4.46
CA ALA A 216 29.31 0.51 3.57
C ALA A 216 29.37 1.83 2.79
N LYS A 217 29.83 2.92 3.44
CA LYS A 217 30.01 4.22 2.81
C LYS A 217 31.08 4.21 1.71
N CYS A 218 32.21 3.55 1.95
CA CYS A 218 33.29 3.45 0.96
C CYS A 218 32.85 2.67 -0.28
N LEU A 219 32.08 1.59 -0.11
CA LEU A 219 31.54 0.82 -1.23
C LEU A 219 30.56 1.65 -2.07
N VAL A 220 29.64 2.36 -1.41
CA VAL A 220 28.70 3.25 -2.10
C VAL A 220 29.43 4.36 -2.87
N MET A 221 30.49 4.92 -2.28
CA MET A 221 31.29 5.96 -2.95
C MET A 221 32.00 5.41 -4.18
N LEU A 222 32.59 4.21 -4.11
CA LEU A 222 33.22 3.55 -5.26
C LEU A 222 32.22 3.36 -6.41
N TYR A 223 31.02 2.86 -6.11
CA TYR A 223 29.98 2.64 -7.14
C TYR A 223 29.52 3.95 -7.76
N ARG A 224 29.32 5.00 -6.96
CA ARG A 224 28.97 6.33 -7.49
C ARG A 224 30.07 6.87 -8.38
N ASN A 225 31.34 6.78 -7.96
CA ASN A 225 32.47 7.24 -8.75
C ASN A 225 32.55 6.49 -10.09
N ALA A 226 32.36 5.17 -10.09
CA ALA A 226 32.33 4.39 -11.32
C ALA A 226 31.16 4.78 -12.24
N GLU A 227 29.97 5.06 -11.69
CA GLU A 227 28.85 5.61 -12.46
C GLU A 227 29.17 7.00 -13.05
N TYR A 228 29.86 7.87 -12.32
CA TYR A 228 30.30 9.17 -12.83
C TYR A 228 31.35 9.02 -13.94
N ALA A 229 32.32 8.12 -13.78
CA ALA A 229 33.32 7.84 -14.81
C ALA A 229 32.67 7.24 -16.08
N LYS A 230 31.67 6.38 -15.92
CA LYS A 230 30.87 5.84 -17.03
C LYS A 230 30.09 6.92 -17.78
N ARG A 231 29.68 8.00 -17.10
CA ARG A 231 29.05 9.19 -17.72
C ARG A 231 30.04 10.13 -18.41
N ASN A 232 31.32 10.08 -18.04
CA ASN A 232 32.35 10.97 -18.59
C ASN A 232 33.14 10.33 -19.76
N ASN A 233 33.16 9.00 -19.88
CA ASN A 233 33.77 8.26 -20.99
C ASN A 233 32.81 8.00 -22.17
N VAL A 234 31.97 8.99 -22.48
CA VAL A 234 31.08 8.93 -23.65
C VAL A 234 31.67 9.82 -24.76
N PRO A 235 31.85 9.31 -25.99
CA PRO A 235 32.33 10.09 -27.12
C PRO A 235 31.46 11.32 -27.41
N GLU A 236 32.07 12.33 -28.03
CA GLU A 236 31.52 13.65 -28.41
C GLU A 236 30.29 13.62 -29.37
N SER A 237 29.67 12.45 -29.60
CA SER A 237 28.48 12.27 -30.42
C SER A 237 27.15 12.18 -29.64
N GLU A 238 27.16 12.34 -28.32
CA GLU A 238 25.92 12.32 -27.54
C GLU A 238 25.19 13.69 -27.54
N MET A 239 24.33 13.81 -28.55
CA MET A 239 23.22 14.72 -28.73
C MET A 239 22.19 14.91 -27.57
N PRO A 240 22.10 14.12 -26.47
CA PRO A 240 21.07 14.35 -25.43
C PRO A 240 21.18 15.68 -24.67
N ARG A 241 22.38 16.25 -24.47
CA ARG A 241 22.53 17.50 -23.68
C ARG A 241 22.12 18.76 -24.46
N ARG A 242 22.36 18.78 -25.79
CA ARG A 242 21.98 19.93 -26.64
C ARG A 242 20.47 20.00 -26.82
N HIS A 243 19.82 18.88 -27.11
CA HIS A 243 18.35 18.86 -27.27
C HIS A 243 17.61 19.24 -25.99
N ASN A 244 18.09 18.80 -24.82
CA ASN A 244 17.54 19.26 -23.52
C ASN A 244 17.71 20.77 -23.30
N GLY A 245 18.88 21.32 -23.65
CA GLY A 245 19.12 22.77 -23.57
C GLY A 245 18.24 23.57 -24.53
N ILE A 246 18.07 23.09 -25.76
CA ILE A 246 17.22 23.72 -26.79
C ILE A 246 15.74 23.66 -26.39
N ALA A 247 15.24 22.50 -25.97
CA ALA A 247 13.85 22.33 -25.52
C ALA A 247 13.55 23.20 -24.29
N LEU A 248 14.49 23.31 -23.34
CA LEU A 248 14.35 24.19 -22.18
C LEU A 248 14.31 25.67 -22.61
N ALA A 249 15.20 26.09 -23.52
CA ALA A 249 15.21 27.45 -24.03
C ALA A 249 13.90 27.80 -24.76
N GLN A 250 13.37 26.89 -25.58
CA GLN A 250 12.06 27.06 -26.24
C GLN A 250 10.93 27.24 -25.22
N LEU A 251 10.94 26.45 -24.14
CA LEU A 251 9.94 26.54 -23.09
C LEU A 251 10.02 27.88 -22.32
N VAL A 252 11.24 28.35 -22.05
CA VAL A 252 11.46 29.68 -21.44
C VAL A 252 10.94 30.78 -22.34
N THR A 253 11.30 30.75 -23.62
CA THR A 253 10.82 31.72 -24.61
C THR A 253 9.30 31.72 -24.70
N PHE A 254 8.65 30.56 -24.72
CA PHE A 254 7.19 30.47 -24.69
C PHE A 254 6.58 31.15 -23.45
N ILE A 255 7.14 30.93 -22.27
CA ILE A 255 6.66 31.53 -21.00
C ILE A 255 6.85 33.06 -21.02
N GLU A 256 7.96 33.56 -21.57
CA GLU A 256 8.24 35.00 -21.68
C GLU A 256 7.40 35.70 -22.76
N GLU A 257 7.15 35.04 -23.90
CA GLU A 257 6.31 35.57 -24.98
C GLU A 257 4.83 35.64 -24.57
N THR A 258 4.35 34.63 -23.85
CA THR A 258 2.98 34.60 -23.32
C THR A 258 2.75 35.69 -22.27
N GLN A 259 3.77 36.07 -21.50
CA GLN A 259 3.74 37.28 -20.65
C GLN A 259 3.60 38.56 -21.48
N SER A 260 4.37 38.66 -22.58
CA SER A 260 4.47 39.88 -23.40
C SER A 260 3.21 40.17 -24.24
N THR A 261 2.38 39.15 -24.50
CA THR A 261 1.23 39.24 -25.42
C THR A 261 -0.03 39.84 -24.77
N GLY A 262 -0.01 40.14 -23.46
CA GLY A 262 -1.00 40.99 -22.79
C GLY A 262 -2.45 40.47 -22.74
N LYS A 263 -2.68 39.21 -23.11
CA LYS A 263 -4.00 38.57 -23.06
C LYS A 263 -4.06 37.57 -21.90
N GLU A 264 -4.70 38.02 -20.83
CA GLU A 264 -4.90 37.30 -19.56
C GLU A 264 -3.64 37.10 -18.70
N LEU A 265 -3.83 37.00 -17.39
CA LEU A 265 -2.81 36.67 -16.40
C LEU A 265 -2.32 35.23 -16.64
N PRO A 266 -1.14 35.01 -17.22
CA PRO A 266 -0.75 33.67 -17.66
C PRO A 266 -0.33 32.85 -16.43
N THR A 267 -1.13 31.82 -16.12
CA THR A 267 -0.84 30.84 -15.07
C THR A 267 -0.49 29.52 -15.75
N PHE A 268 0.68 28.96 -15.44
CA PHE A 268 1.17 27.73 -16.09
C PHE A 268 1.17 26.56 -15.12
N LYS A 269 0.57 25.42 -15.49
CA LYS A 269 0.70 24.19 -14.69
C LYS A 269 2.01 23.48 -15.02
N LEU A 270 2.70 22.97 -14.00
CA LEU A 270 3.94 22.21 -14.18
C LEU A 270 3.74 20.94 -15.02
N ALA A 271 2.57 20.31 -14.93
CA ALA A 271 2.24 19.14 -15.74
C ALA A 271 2.21 19.48 -17.23
N ASP A 272 1.56 20.60 -17.58
CA ASP A 272 1.43 21.08 -18.95
C ASP A 272 2.81 21.47 -19.51
N LEU A 273 3.62 22.18 -18.71
CA LEU A 273 4.99 22.54 -19.08
C LEU A 273 5.90 21.31 -19.26
N ALA A 274 5.71 20.27 -18.44
CA ALA A 274 6.45 19.02 -18.59
C ALA A 274 6.05 18.26 -19.87
N GLN A 275 4.78 18.34 -20.26
CA GLN A 275 4.32 17.79 -21.53
C GLN A 275 4.92 18.57 -22.70
N MET A 276 4.83 19.91 -22.68
CA MET A 276 5.44 20.77 -23.71
C MET A 276 6.95 20.52 -23.84
N TYR A 277 7.66 20.36 -22.72
CA TYR A 277 9.07 20.00 -22.73
C TYR A 277 9.34 18.65 -23.41
N THR A 278 8.47 17.66 -23.15
CA THR A 278 8.56 16.33 -23.77
C THR A 278 8.29 16.41 -25.27
N ASP A 279 7.29 17.18 -25.68
CA ASP A 279 6.92 17.38 -27.08
C ASP A 279 8.04 18.10 -27.85
N CYS A 280 8.66 19.12 -27.25
CA CYS A 280 9.85 19.78 -27.82
C CYS A 280 11.01 18.80 -28.03
N LEU A 281 11.26 17.90 -27.08
CA LEU A 281 12.30 16.87 -27.22
C LEU A 281 11.99 15.90 -28.37
N GLN A 282 10.74 15.48 -28.51
CA GLN A 282 10.31 14.62 -29.61
C GLN A 282 10.47 15.31 -30.97
N GLN A 283 10.11 16.59 -31.08
CA GLN A 283 10.30 17.39 -32.30
C GLN A 283 11.76 17.54 -32.71
N LEU A 284 12.66 17.54 -31.72
CA LEU A 284 14.10 17.57 -31.94
C LEU A 284 14.70 16.19 -32.24
N GLY A 285 13.86 15.16 -32.46
CA GLY A 285 14.28 13.80 -32.82
C GLY A 285 14.76 12.97 -31.61
N TYR A 286 14.41 13.37 -30.38
CA TYR A 286 14.76 12.64 -29.16
C TYR A 286 13.55 11.90 -28.59
N GLU A 287 13.58 10.56 -28.63
CA GLU A 287 12.57 9.73 -27.98
C GLU A 287 12.82 9.64 -26.47
N CYS A 288 11.97 10.31 -25.70
CA CYS A 288 12.06 10.31 -24.25
C CYS A 288 11.54 8.97 -23.67
N THR A 289 12.42 7.98 -23.51
CA THR A 289 12.09 6.65 -22.95
C THR A 289 11.75 6.69 -21.46
N THR A 290 12.09 7.79 -20.78
CA THR A 290 11.85 7.98 -19.34
C THR A 290 11.00 9.22 -19.10
N ARG A 291 10.12 9.13 -18.09
CA ARG A 291 9.27 10.25 -17.67
C ARG A 291 10.14 11.43 -17.22
N VAL A 292 9.86 12.61 -17.76
CA VAL A 292 10.59 13.85 -17.42
C VAL A 292 10.56 14.09 -15.91
N ASN A 293 11.72 14.40 -15.34
CA ASN A 293 11.82 14.77 -13.93
C ASN A 293 11.26 16.19 -13.72
N THR A 294 10.00 16.25 -13.28
CA THR A 294 9.26 17.50 -13.05
C THR A 294 9.85 18.36 -11.94
N SER A 295 10.54 17.76 -10.95
CA SER A 295 11.22 18.52 -9.88
C SER A 295 12.42 19.28 -10.44
N ARG A 296 13.23 18.61 -11.27
CA ARG A 296 14.35 19.23 -11.96
C ARG A 296 13.90 20.29 -12.96
N LEU A 297 12.83 20.02 -13.72
CA LEU A 297 12.26 21.01 -14.65
C LEU A 297 11.78 22.26 -13.91
N LYS A 298 11.10 22.10 -12.77
CA LYS A 298 10.69 23.20 -11.90
C LYS A 298 11.88 24.04 -11.46
N GLU A 299 12.93 23.42 -10.94
CA GLU A 299 14.14 24.14 -10.50
C GLU A 299 14.81 24.89 -11.64
N CYS A 300 14.95 24.26 -12.82
CA CYS A 300 15.51 24.90 -14.01
C CYS A 300 14.74 26.15 -14.44
N LEU A 301 13.40 26.07 -14.50
CA LEU A 301 12.55 27.20 -14.90
C LEU A 301 12.63 28.37 -13.93
N LEU A 302 12.61 28.09 -12.62
CA LEU A 302 12.75 29.14 -11.59
C LEU A 302 14.14 29.79 -11.62
N CYS A 303 15.19 29.04 -11.96
CA CYS A 303 16.53 29.60 -12.09
C CYS A 303 16.71 30.47 -13.33
N GLN A 304 15.98 30.19 -14.42
CA GLN A 304 16.12 30.90 -15.69
C GLN A 304 15.23 32.14 -15.79
N ILE A 305 14.04 32.12 -15.18
CA ILE A 305 13.06 33.21 -15.24
C ILE A 305 12.96 33.87 -13.85
N LEU A 306 13.63 35.02 -13.69
CA LEU A 306 13.79 35.69 -12.40
C LEU A 306 12.47 36.16 -11.76
N ASP A 307 11.47 36.53 -12.58
CA ASP A 307 10.17 37.01 -12.12
C ASP A 307 9.14 35.88 -11.92
N LEU A 308 9.51 34.61 -12.09
CA LEU A 308 8.59 33.46 -12.02
C LEU A 308 8.59 32.84 -10.62
N GLN A 309 7.40 32.60 -10.06
CA GLN A 309 7.21 31.93 -8.77
C GLN A 309 6.36 30.67 -8.92
N ALA A 310 6.68 29.65 -8.13
CA ALA A 310 5.93 28.40 -8.10
C ALA A 310 5.01 28.31 -6.86
N TYR A 311 3.74 28.01 -7.09
CA TYR A 311 2.70 27.85 -6.07
C TYR A 311 2.16 26.42 -6.08
N VAL A 312 1.88 25.88 -4.90
CA VAL A 312 1.28 24.54 -4.75
C VAL A 312 -0.17 24.70 -4.33
N LYS A 313 -1.10 24.16 -5.13
CA LYS A 313 -2.53 24.06 -4.78
C LYS A 313 -2.93 22.58 -4.89
N GLY A 314 -3.11 21.93 -3.75
CA GLY A 314 -3.35 20.48 -3.67
C GLY A 314 -2.15 19.68 -4.21
N CYS A 315 -2.39 18.76 -5.16
CA CYS A 315 -1.35 17.97 -5.82
C CYS A 315 -0.68 18.68 -7.02
N ASN A 316 -1.12 19.89 -7.37
CA ASN A 316 -0.69 20.59 -8.57
C ASN A 316 0.28 21.73 -8.24
N VAL A 317 1.29 21.90 -9.09
CA VAL A 317 2.25 23.01 -9.03
C VAL A 317 1.96 23.96 -10.19
N PHE A 318 1.79 25.24 -9.87
CA PHE A 318 1.51 26.32 -10.81
C PHE A 318 2.66 27.32 -10.82
N PHE A 319 2.92 27.95 -11.96
CA PHE A 319 3.85 29.06 -12.10
C PHE A 319 3.09 30.34 -12.43
N VAL A 320 3.44 31.41 -11.73
CA VAL A 320 2.85 32.74 -11.89
C VAL A 320 3.97 33.76 -11.76
N PHE A 321 3.92 34.83 -12.54
CA PHE A 321 4.85 35.94 -12.39
C PHE A 321 4.57 36.73 -11.11
N THR A 322 5.63 37.18 -10.43
CA THR A 322 5.57 37.95 -9.17
C THR A 322 4.60 39.13 -9.24
N LYS A 323 4.53 39.80 -10.38
CA LYS A 323 3.67 40.98 -10.64
C LYS A 323 2.18 40.63 -10.69
N ASP A 324 1.84 39.35 -10.92
CA ASP A 324 0.50 38.87 -11.24
C ASP A 324 -0.10 37.94 -10.17
N VAL A 325 0.67 37.62 -9.12
CA VAL A 325 0.31 36.66 -8.06
C VAL A 325 -1.06 36.93 -7.44
N GLY A 326 -1.33 38.18 -7.05
CA GLY A 326 -2.58 38.54 -6.37
C GLY A 326 -3.82 38.27 -7.22
N ASN A 327 -3.77 38.63 -8.50
CA ASN A 327 -4.89 38.45 -9.42
C ASN A 327 -5.01 36.98 -9.87
N ALA A 328 -3.90 36.26 -10.02
CA ALA A 328 -3.88 34.84 -10.34
C ALA A 328 -4.46 33.98 -9.22
N LEU A 329 -4.15 34.28 -7.95
CA LEU A 329 -4.76 33.63 -6.80
C LEU A 329 -6.27 33.84 -6.77
N HIS A 330 -6.75 35.05 -7.07
CA HIS A 330 -8.19 35.32 -7.14
C HIS A 330 -8.88 34.56 -8.29
N LYS A 331 -8.24 34.42 -9.46
CA LYS A 331 -8.77 33.63 -10.59
C LYS A 331 -8.80 32.13 -10.27
N LEU A 332 -7.76 31.59 -9.61
CA LEU A 332 -7.68 30.18 -9.23
C LEU A 332 -8.72 29.73 -8.19
N HIS A 333 -9.28 30.64 -7.39
CA HIS A 333 -10.39 30.31 -6.48
C HIS A 333 -11.77 30.37 -7.15
N LYS A 334 -11.86 30.93 -8.37
CA LYS A 334 -13.14 31.11 -9.06
C LYS A 334 -13.56 29.90 -9.90
N ASP A 335 -12.61 29.02 -10.25
CA ASP A 335 -12.84 27.89 -11.17
C ASP A 335 -13.05 26.53 -10.47
N ASP A 336 -13.06 26.45 -9.14
CA ASP A 336 -13.41 25.21 -8.43
C ASP A 336 -14.94 25.13 -8.25
N LEU A 337 -15.60 24.30 -9.06
CA LEU A 337 -17.02 23.93 -8.89
C LEU A 337 -17.35 23.45 -7.46
N ASP A 338 -16.35 22.96 -6.74
CA ASP A 338 -16.44 22.56 -5.34
C ASP A 338 -16.69 23.75 -4.39
N ASP A 339 -16.16 24.95 -4.69
CA ASP A 339 -16.37 26.14 -3.87
C ASP A 339 -17.81 26.67 -4.01
N GLU A 340 -18.37 26.65 -5.22
CA GLU A 340 -19.78 26.97 -5.47
C GLU A 340 -20.72 26.00 -4.74
N ALA A 341 -20.41 24.69 -4.79
CA ALA A 341 -21.16 23.68 -4.06
C ALA A 341 -21.10 23.88 -2.54
N ILE A 342 -19.93 24.23 -1.99
CA ILE A 342 -19.76 24.57 -0.58
C ILE A 342 -20.59 25.81 -0.21
N HIS A 343 -20.64 26.83 -1.09
CA HIS A 343 -21.42 28.05 -0.85
C HIS A 343 -22.92 27.77 -0.86
N LEU A 344 -23.40 26.90 -1.75
CA LEU A 344 -24.79 26.43 -1.76
C LEU A 344 -25.17 25.69 -0.47
N VAL A 345 -24.32 24.76 -0.01
CA VAL A 345 -24.55 24.01 1.24
C VAL A 345 -24.57 24.94 2.45
N LYS A 346 -23.63 25.90 2.52
CA LYS A 346 -23.60 26.90 3.60
C LYS A 346 -24.85 27.77 3.60
N THR A 347 -25.27 28.27 2.43
CA THR A 347 -26.49 29.08 2.27
C THR A 347 -27.73 28.29 2.72
N ALA A 348 -27.86 27.04 2.28
CA ALA A 348 -28.95 26.16 2.68
C ALA A 348 -28.96 25.92 4.20
N SER A 349 -27.80 25.73 4.82
CA SER A 349 -27.67 25.53 6.27
C SER A 349 -28.13 26.75 7.06
N ILE A 350 -27.75 27.96 6.63
CA ILE A 350 -28.17 29.22 7.24
C ILE A 350 -29.69 29.36 7.21
N VAL A 351 -30.30 29.18 6.03
CA VAL A 351 -31.76 29.29 5.86
C VAL A 351 -32.49 28.21 6.67
N ARG A 352 -31.98 26.98 6.67
CA ARG A 352 -32.57 25.87 7.43
C ARG A 352 -32.53 26.12 8.94
N LYS A 353 -31.45 26.72 9.45
CA LYS A 353 -31.34 27.09 10.86
C LYS A 353 -32.39 28.12 11.25
N ASP A 354 -32.64 29.12 10.39
CA ASP A 354 -33.66 30.15 10.62
C ASP A 354 -35.09 29.57 10.58
N ILE A 355 -35.36 28.66 9.63
CA ILE A 355 -36.62 27.89 9.57
C ILE A 355 -36.88 27.12 10.88
N HIS A 356 -35.87 26.45 11.42
CA HIS A 356 -36.02 25.67 12.65
C HIS A 356 -36.08 26.54 13.92
N ALA A 357 -35.51 27.75 13.89
CA ALA A 357 -35.59 28.69 15.01
C ALA A 357 -36.99 29.32 15.14
N ASN A 358 -37.69 29.51 14.01
CA ASN A 358 -39.06 30.01 14.00
C ASN A 358 -40.06 28.94 14.46
N LYS A 359 -40.29 28.90 15.77
CA LYS A 359 -41.30 28.04 16.41
C LYS A 359 -42.70 28.58 16.16
N TYR A 360 -43.48 27.91 15.31
CA TYR A 360 -44.90 28.20 15.16
C TYR A 360 -45.70 27.36 16.15
N SER A 361 -46.43 28.00 17.06
CA SER A 361 -47.43 27.34 17.90
C SER A 361 -48.81 27.56 17.28
N PHE A 362 -49.43 26.49 16.77
CA PHE A 362 -50.82 26.53 16.33
C PHE A 362 -51.74 26.41 17.56
N ASN A 363 -52.44 27.49 17.88
CA ASN A 363 -53.34 27.58 19.04
C ASN A 363 -54.81 27.30 18.68
N GLY A 364 -55.09 26.70 17.51
CA GLY A 364 -56.44 26.37 17.06
C GLY A 364 -57.12 27.42 16.16
N SER A 365 -56.46 28.56 15.90
CA SER A 365 -56.94 29.56 14.93
C SER A 365 -55.77 30.23 14.20
N PHE A 366 -56.02 30.74 12.99
CA PHE A 366 -55.03 31.50 12.24
C PHE A 366 -55.24 33.00 12.44
N GLU A 367 -54.19 33.71 12.86
CA GLU A 367 -54.21 35.17 12.94
C GLU A 367 -54.30 35.80 11.54
N GLN A 368 -54.86 37.01 11.46
CA GLN A 368 -55.20 37.70 10.20
C GLN A 368 -53.99 37.94 9.27
N ASN A 369 -52.75 37.84 9.77
CA ASN A 369 -51.51 37.98 9.02
C ASN A 369 -50.54 36.79 9.21
N CYS A 370 -51.05 35.61 9.62
CA CYS A 370 -50.21 34.46 9.94
C CYS A 370 -49.35 34.00 8.74
N GLN A 371 -49.80 34.27 7.51
CA GLN A 371 -49.08 33.93 6.29
C GLN A 371 -47.80 34.76 6.15
N SER A 372 -47.85 36.05 6.47
CA SER A 372 -46.71 36.96 6.39
C SER A 372 -45.66 36.68 7.47
N SER A 373 -46.10 36.22 8.64
CA SER A 373 -45.21 35.81 9.74
C SER A 373 -44.71 34.37 9.64
N SER A 374 -45.29 33.54 8.76
CA SER A 374 -44.95 32.11 8.62
C SER A 374 -43.65 31.81 7.86
N VAL A 375 -43.08 32.80 7.19
CA VAL A 375 -41.88 32.62 6.36
C VAL A 375 -40.70 33.35 7.02
N PRO A 376 -39.61 32.65 7.38
CA PRO A 376 -38.41 33.28 7.90
C PRO A 376 -37.85 34.32 6.92
N THR A 377 -37.39 35.45 7.45
CA THR A 377 -36.87 36.57 6.64
C THR A 377 -35.68 36.14 5.79
N SER A 378 -34.84 35.20 6.27
CA SER A 378 -33.71 34.68 5.48
C SER A 378 -34.17 33.94 4.22
N LEU A 379 -35.27 33.19 4.30
CA LEU A 379 -35.82 32.44 3.16
C LEU A 379 -36.45 33.41 2.16
N LEU A 380 -37.21 34.39 2.65
CA LEU A 380 -37.78 35.43 1.81
C LEU A 380 -36.68 36.19 1.06
N SER A 381 -35.63 36.63 1.77
CA SER A 381 -34.49 37.34 1.19
C SER A 381 -33.77 36.51 0.13
N LEU A 382 -33.55 35.21 0.37
CA LEU A 382 -32.90 34.33 -0.61
C LEU A 382 -33.73 34.21 -1.89
N ILE A 383 -35.05 33.98 -1.77
CA ILE A 383 -35.94 33.87 -2.93
C ILE A 383 -36.01 35.21 -3.67
N THR A 384 -36.08 36.33 -2.97
CA THR A 384 -36.05 37.67 -3.59
C THR A 384 -34.74 37.88 -4.36
N MET A 385 -33.60 37.49 -3.80
CA MET A 385 -32.31 37.56 -4.49
C MET A 385 -32.24 36.66 -5.73
N ILE A 386 -32.86 35.48 -5.70
CA ILE A 386 -32.93 34.55 -6.84
C ILE A 386 -33.81 35.14 -7.96
N LEU A 387 -34.97 35.69 -7.62
CA LEU A 387 -35.95 36.17 -8.60
C LEU A 387 -35.61 37.52 -9.20
N TYR A 388 -35.04 38.43 -8.40
CA TYR A 388 -34.85 39.84 -8.77
C TYR A 388 -33.39 40.30 -8.74
N GLY A 389 -32.46 39.43 -8.34
CA GLY A 389 -31.06 39.80 -8.11
C GLY A 389 -30.84 40.51 -6.77
N PRO A 390 -29.58 40.83 -6.41
CA PRO A 390 -29.24 41.52 -5.18
C PRO A 390 -29.66 43.00 -5.24
N ASN A 391 -30.93 43.28 -4.97
CA ASN A 391 -31.46 44.64 -4.90
C ASN A 391 -31.29 45.20 -3.48
N ILE A 392 -30.46 46.24 -3.35
CA ILE A 392 -30.30 47.04 -2.11
C ILE A 392 -31.43 48.08 -1.97
N ILE A 393 -32.32 48.19 -2.96
CA ILE A 393 -33.33 49.25 -3.02
C ILE A 393 -34.67 48.78 -2.44
N ASN A 394 -35.01 49.37 -1.30
CA ASN A 394 -36.31 49.42 -0.61
C ASN A 394 -36.92 48.10 -0.09
N ILE A 395 -36.76 47.90 1.23
CA ILE A 395 -37.56 47.02 2.11
C ILE A 395 -38.99 47.60 2.29
N GLY A 396 -39.58 48.10 1.20
CA GLY A 396 -40.76 48.96 1.27
C GLY A 396 -41.65 48.87 0.05
N VAL A 397 -41.86 47.67 -0.51
CA VAL A 397 -42.98 47.44 -1.42
C VAL A 397 -43.63 46.10 -1.10
N SER A 398 -44.92 46.22 -0.80
CA SER A 398 -45.88 45.18 -0.45
C SER A 398 -45.83 43.97 -1.40
N VAL A 399 -45.30 42.84 -0.94
CA VAL A 399 -45.55 41.53 -1.57
C VAL A 399 -46.89 41.01 -1.04
N HIS A 400 -47.97 41.64 -1.50
CA HIS A 400 -49.31 41.07 -1.44
C HIS A 400 -49.63 40.46 -2.80
N ARG A 401 -49.54 39.12 -2.89
CA ARG A 401 -50.61 38.19 -3.30
C ARG A 401 -50.06 36.83 -3.76
N GLY A 402 -50.19 35.85 -2.87
CA GLY A 402 -50.67 34.49 -3.18
C GLY A 402 -49.79 33.57 -4.00
N ILE A 403 -49.05 32.66 -3.33
CA ILE A 403 -48.84 31.32 -3.88
C ILE A 403 -50.15 30.57 -3.68
N CYS A 404 -51.09 30.73 -4.61
CA CYS A 404 -52.32 29.95 -4.65
C CYS A 404 -52.02 28.68 -5.45
N THR A 405 -51.91 27.53 -4.78
CA THR A 405 -51.91 26.23 -5.46
C THR A 405 -53.29 26.02 -6.07
N ARG A 406 -53.42 26.18 -7.39
CA ARG A 406 -54.56 25.65 -8.14
C ARG A 406 -54.57 24.14 -7.94
N ILE A 407 -55.57 23.67 -7.21
CA ILE A 407 -56.04 22.28 -7.31
C ILE A 407 -56.95 22.28 -8.53
N ASP A 408 -56.44 21.80 -9.65
CA ASP A 408 -57.27 21.51 -10.81
C ASP A 408 -58.17 20.32 -10.45
N GLN A 409 -59.45 20.59 -10.24
CA GLN A 409 -60.50 19.58 -10.39
C GLN A 409 -60.80 19.49 -11.89
N GLU A 410 -60.42 18.37 -12.51
CA GLU A 410 -60.95 17.97 -13.81
C GLU A 410 -62.45 17.59 -13.68
N PRO A 411 -63.26 17.81 -14.74
CA PRO A 411 -64.67 17.42 -14.78
C PRO A 411 -64.89 15.90 -14.88
#